data_AF-Q400N9-F1
#
_entry.id   AF-Q400N9-F1
#
_cell.length_a   1.000
_cell.length_b   1.000
_cell.length_c   1.000
_cell.angle_alpha   90.00
_cell.angle_beta   90.00
_cell.angle_gamma   90.00
#
_symmetry.space_group_name_H-M   'P 1'
#
loop_
_entity.id
_entity.type
_entity.pdbx_description
1 polymer ?
#
loop_
_entity_poly.entity_id
_entity_poly.type
_entity_poly.pdbx_seq_one_letter_code
_entity_poly.pdbx_strand_id
1 'polypeptide(L)'
;MNKKNLAMAMAAVTVVGSAAPVFAQTNVGSKGYTVVQDKYEKLLKELKSGLTKETITEVSIYFDGEFITDVVPGVGAADKLETLTKNQLKGLGDGKKVEFVVTYKTDAGTPAPTLTANDIDGYKTELDARGTSEIVVPKASGSTPGIAKLNSDAIEAGDANLTLGDVASWDVTTENGKKVLTITPKDISTFKYGTIVASGATAANLDDIDMKSDAVLKISEGESKKVTIANSLKFDSVTKKISGLDVSSTSGSSANTDTTTIRVIKAVEKTIDVKSNSSTKAQDLAKQYVFKDDGTNDVDNLSYIADHVNDVAIKDSDGDLTVTLYPEGKRLSTLS
;
A
#
# COMPACT_ATOMS: atom_id res chain seq x y z
N MET A 1 -0.73 -60.89 -37.93
CA MET A 1 -0.46 -60.15 -36.67
C MET A 1 0.50 -59.01 -36.98
N ASN A 2 -0.01 -57.78 -36.93
CA ASN A 2 0.68 -56.59 -37.40
C ASN A 2 1.75 -56.13 -36.40
N LYS A 3 2.99 -56.12 -36.85
CA LYS A 3 4.10 -55.38 -36.24
C LYS A 3 3.78 -53.89 -36.35
N LYS A 4 3.47 -53.23 -35.23
CA LYS A 4 3.43 -51.76 -35.18
C LYS A 4 4.86 -51.26 -34.95
N ASN A 5 5.46 -50.74 -36.01
CA ASN A 5 6.67 -49.94 -35.94
C ASN A 5 6.34 -48.64 -35.20
N LEU A 6 7.00 -48.36 -34.06
CA LEU A 6 7.08 -46.99 -33.55
C LEU A 6 8.13 -46.26 -34.39
N ALA A 7 7.67 -45.41 -35.29
CA ALA A 7 8.52 -44.44 -35.95
C ALA A 7 8.91 -43.36 -34.91
N MET A 8 10.20 -43.28 -34.58
CA MET A 8 10.76 -42.09 -33.94
C MET A 8 10.67 -40.94 -34.94
N ALA A 9 9.73 -40.01 -34.72
CA ALA A 9 9.82 -38.69 -35.34
C ALA A 9 10.91 -37.91 -34.59
N MET A 10 12.01 -37.60 -35.29
CA MET A 10 12.99 -36.61 -34.83
C MET A 10 12.29 -35.26 -34.74
N ALA A 11 11.79 -34.91 -33.55
CA ALA A 11 11.55 -33.52 -33.20
C ALA A 11 12.88 -32.96 -32.72
N ALA A 12 13.45 -32.03 -33.48
CA ALA A 12 14.58 -31.23 -33.01
C ALA A 12 14.16 -30.56 -31.70
N VAL A 13 14.80 -30.94 -30.58
CA VAL A 13 14.68 -30.21 -29.32
C VAL A 13 15.40 -28.88 -29.54
N THR A 14 14.63 -27.88 -29.95
CA THR A 14 15.11 -26.52 -30.05
C THR A 14 14.83 -25.90 -28.69
N VAL A 15 15.86 -25.72 -27.87
CA VAL A 15 15.76 -24.90 -26.65
C VAL A 15 15.70 -23.46 -27.12
N VAL A 16 14.49 -22.96 -27.38
CA VAL A 16 14.31 -21.58 -27.82
C VAL A 16 14.44 -20.70 -26.57
N GLY A 17 15.60 -20.05 -26.41
CA GLY A 17 15.79 -18.95 -25.46
C GLY A 17 15.00 -17.71 -25.88
N SER A 18 13.67 -17.76 -25.86
CA SER A 18 12.81 -16.62 -26.16
C SER A 18 12.97 -15.53 -25.10
N ALA A 19 13.62 -14.42 -25.48
CA ALA A 19 13.56 -13.17 -24.73
C ALA A 19 12.30 -12.41 -25.14
N ALA A 20 11.20 -12.61 -24.42
CA ALA A 20 10.10 -11.65 -24.45
C ALA A 20 10.47 -10.39 -23.62
N PRO A 21 9.99 -9.19 -23.98
CA PRO A 21 10.14 -7.98 -23.18
C PRO A 21 9.41 -8.14 -21.83
N VAL A 22 10.15 -8.03 -20.73
CA VAL A 22 9.72 -8.40 -19.37
C VAL A 22 8.57 -7.53 -18.81
N PHE A 23 8.16 -6.47 -19.51
CA PHE A 23 7.17 -5.51 -18.99
C PHE A 23 6.02 -5.15 -19.94
N ALA A 24 5.76 -5.94 -20.98
CA ALA A 24 4.67 -5.66 -21.93
C ALA A 24 3.42 -6.55 -21.72
N GLN A 25 3.39 -7.42 -20.72
CA GLN A 25 2.27 -8.34 -20.48
C GLN A 25 1.36 -7.81 -19.37
N THR A 26 0.09 -7.58 -19.71
CA THR A 26 -0.94 -6.96 -18.86
C THR A 26 -1.67 -7.93 -17.94
N ASN A 27 -1.40 -9.23 -18.02
CA ASN A 27 -1.96 -10.26 -17.14
C ASN A 27 -0.83 -11.10 -16.56
N VAL A 28 -0.30 -10.67 -15.42
CA VAL A 28 0.74 -11.38 -14.67
C VAL A 28 0.04 -12.30 -13.67
N GLY A 29 -0.15 -13.57 -14.03
CA GLY A 29 -0.47 -14.61 -13.04
C GLY A 29 0.78 -14.96 -12.22
N SER A 30 0.60 -15.66 -11.10
CA SER A 30 1.59 -16.10 -10.10
C SER A 30 2.74 -16.99 -10.62
N LYS A 31 2.98 -17.02 -11.94
CA LYS A 31 3.95 -17.87 -12.62
C LYS A 31 5.29 -17.15 -12.67
N GLY A 32 6.28 -17.67 -11.95
CA GLY A 32 7.64 -17.13 -11.93
C GLY A 32 8.30 -17.15 -13.31
N TYR A 33 9.18 -16.19 -13.56
CA TYR A 33 9.97 -16.07 -14.79
C TYR A 33 11.33 -16.73 -14.60
N THR A 34 11.84 -17.40 -15.65
CA THR A 34 13.24 -17.84 -15.67
C THR A 34 14.04 -17.12 -16.74
N VAL A 35 15.23 -16.66 -16.37
CA VAL A 35 16.14 -15.88 -17.19
C VAL A 35 17.47 -16.62 -17.33
N VAL A 36 17.99 -16.70 -18.56
CA VAL A 36 19.32 -17.24 -18.80
C VAL A 36 20.38 -16.28 -18.27
N GLN A 37 21.41 -16.83 -17.62
CA GLN A 37 22.53 -16.10 -17.01
C GLN A 37 23.05 -14.99 -17.92
N ASP A 38 23.28 -15.23 -19.21
CA ASP A 38 23.82 -14.23 -20.15
C ASP A 38 22.98 -12.94 -20.24
N LYS A 39 21.71 -12.96 -19.82
CA LYS A 39 20.81 -11.80 -19.81
C LYS A 39 20.73 -11.10 -18.45
N TYR A 40 21.55 -11.50 -17.47
CA TYR A 40 21.47 -10.98 -16.10
C TYR A 40 21.64 -9.45 -16.00
N GLU A 41 22.49 -8.84 -16.85
CA GLU A 41 22.72 -7.39 -16.83
C GLU A 41 21.46 -6.60 -17.17
N LYS A 42 20.65 -7.11 -18.11
CA LYS A 42 19.38 -6.50 -18.49
C LYS A 42 18.38 -6.61 -17.34
N LEU A 43 18.28 -7.79 -16.71
CA LEU A 43 17.44 -8.01 -15.54
C LEU A 43 17.80 -7.05 -14.39
N LEU A 44 19.08 -6.94 -14.04
CA LEU A 44 19.52 -6.04 -12.97
C LEU A 44 19.19 -4.59 -13.28
N LYS A 45 19.38 -4.13 -14.53
CA LYS A 45 19.01 -2.77 -14.93
C LYS A 45 17.52 -2.48 -14.71
N GLU A 46 16.67 -3.45 -15.02
CA GLU A 46 15.23 -3.36 -14.88
C GLU A 46 14.79 -3.32 -13.41
N LEU A 47 15.33 -4.22 -12.57
CA LEU A 47 15.08 -4.23 -11.12
C LEU A 47 15.58 -2.94 -10.43
N LYS A 48 16.76 -2.45 -10.81
CA LYS A 48 17.29 -1.16 -10.33
C LYS A 48 16.34 -0.01 -10.67
N SER A 49 15.85 0.05 -11.91
CA SER A 49 14.89 1.08 -12.32
C SER A 49 13.59 1.01 -11.53
N GLY A 50 13.08 -0.20 -11.24
CA GLY A 50 11.86 -0.37 -10.46
C GLY A 50 12.01 0.09 -9.01
N LEU A 51 13.16 -0.17 -8.39
CA LEU A 51 13.50 0.33 -7.05
C LEU A 51 13.65 1.86 -7.02
N THR A 52 14.33 2.46 -8.00
CA THR A 52 14.50 3.93 -8.07
C THR A 52 13.19 4.68 -8.31
N LYS A 53 12.29 4.09 -9.11
CA LYS A 53 10.96 4.67 -9.38
C LYS A 53 9.91 4.30 -8.34
N GLU A 54 10.28 3.52 -7.32
CA GLU A 54 9.38 2.99 -6.29
C GLU A 54 8.16 2.25 -6.84
N THR A 55 8.26 1.65 -8.03
CA THR A 55 7.25 0.75 -8.58
C THR A 55 7.42 -0.67 -8.02
N ILE A 56 8.65 -1.02 -7.65
CA ILE A 56 8.98 -2.19 -6.82
C ILE A 56 9.03 -1.72 -5.37
N THR A 57 8.39 -2.44 -4.46
CA THR A 57 8.43 -2.17 -3.01
C THR A 57 9.47 -3.03 -2.29
N GLU A 58 9.85 -4.17 -2.86
CA GLU A 58 10.86 -5.05 -2.29
C GLU A 58 11.43 -6.01 -3.35
N VAL A 59 12.71 -6.36 -3.20
CA VAL A 59 13.35 -7.49 -3.89
C VAL A 59 14.03 -8.37 -2.84
N SER A 60 13.49 -9.55 -2.59
CA SER A 60 14.13 -10.59 -1.78
C SER A 60 15.03 -11.45 -2.64
N ILE A 61 16.27 -11.65 -2.21
CA ILE A 61 17.31 -12.33 -2.99
C ILE A 61 17.61 -13.69 -2.37
N TYR A 62 17.66 -14.73 -3.19
CA TYR A 62 18.04 -16.09 -2.79
C TYR A 62 19.15 -16.63 -3.69
N PHE A 63 20.12 -17.32 -3.11
CA PHE A 63 21.13 -18.09 -3.86
C PHE A 63 20.93 -19.57 -3.56
N ASP A 64 20.68 -20.37 -4.60
CA ASP A 64 20.39 -21.81 -4.47
C ASP A 64 19.31 -22.14 -3.43
N GLY A 65 18.28 -21.28 -3.31
CA GLY A 65 17.20 -21.42 -2.32
C GLY A 65 17.51 -20.85 -0.93
N GLU A 66 18.75 -20.42 -0.66
CA GLU A 66 19.11 -19.76 0.60
C GLU A 66 18.85 -18.26 0.53
N PHE A 67 18.06 -17.74 1.47
CA PHE A 67 17.78 -16.31 1.58
C PHE A 67 19.04 -15.53 1.92
N ILE A 68 19.28 -14.44 1.18
CA ILE A 68 20.42 -13.56 1.35
C ILE A 68 20.02 -12.28 2.07
N THR A 69 19.11 -11.50 1.48
CA THR A 69 18.62 -10.24 2.05
C THR A 69 17.46 -9.68 1.23
N ASP A 70 16.77 -8.70 1.81
CA ASP A 70 15.84 -7.83 1.10
C ASP A 70 16.50 -6.52 0.67
N VAL A 71 16.05 -6.03 -0.48
CA VAL A 71 16.35 -4.70 -0.99
C VAL A 71 15.04 -3.95 -1.16
N VAL A 72 14.83 -2.93 -0.32
CA VAL A 72 13.68 -2.03 -0.37
C VAL A 72 14.07 -0.68 -0.99
N PRO A 73 13.14 0.06 -1.62
CA PRO A 73 13.40 1.39 -2.13
C PRO A 73 13.98 2.34 -1.10
N GLY A 74 14.92 3.19 -1.55
CA GLY A 74 15.63 4.14 -0.71
C GLY A 74 16.97 4.53 -1.32
N VAL A 75 17.65 5.48 -0.68
CA VAL A 75 18.97 5.95 -1.12
C VAL A 75 19.96 4.78 -1.15
N GLY A 76 20.55 4.51 -2.32
CA GLY A 76 21.54 3.45 -2.52
C GLY A 76 20.98 2.02 -2.71
N ALA A 77 19.66 1.83 -2.70
CA ALA A 77 19.04 0.51 -2.85
C ALA A 77 19.41 -0.19 -4.17
N ALA A 78 19.35 0.54 -5.28
CA ALA A 78 19.68 0.03 -6.60
C ALA A 78 21.15 -0.44 -6.69
N ASP A 79 22.07 0.26 -6.04
CA ASP A 79 23.49 -0.11 -6.04
C ASP A 79 23.79 -1.25 -5.05
N LYS A 80 23.06 -1.32 -3.93
CA LYS A 80 23.06 -2.48 -3.02
C LYS A 80 22.67 -3.75 -3.78
N LEU A 81 21.57 -3.72 -4.54
CA LEU A 81 21.11 -4.85 -5.35
C LEU A 81 22.21 -5.34 -6.30
N GLU A 82 22.80 -4.43 -7.07
CA GLU A 82 23.84 -4.80 -8.04
C GLU A 82 25.09 -5.35 -7.36
N THR A 83 25.57 -4.69 -6.30
CA THR A 83 26.79 -5.09 -5.60
C THR A 83 26.68 -6.49 -5.00
N LEU A 84 25.50 -6.86 -4.51
CA LEU A 84 25.25 -8.17 -3.91
C LEU A 84 25.17 -9.29 -4.94
N THR A 85 24.54 -9.07 -6.10
CA THR A 85 24.19 -10.17 -7.00
C THR A 85 25.07 -10.27 -8.24
N LYS A 86 25.71 -9.18 -8.67
CA LYS A 86 26.44 -9.14 -9.95
C LYS A 86 27.53 -10.19 -10.07
N ASN A 87 28.35 -10.38 -9.03
CA ASN A 87 29.42 -11.37 -9.06
C ASN A 87 28.87 -12.80 -9.10
N GLN A 88 27.82 -13.08 -8.31
CA GLN A 88 27.17 -14.39 -8.28
C GLN A 88 26.51 -14.71 -9.63
N LEU A 89 25.85 -13.74 -10.26
CA LEU A 89 25.22 -13.88 -11.57
C LEU A 89 26.24 -14.03 -12.70
N LYS A 90 27.32 -13.23 -12.69
CA LYS A 90 28.38 -13.30 -13.72
C LYS A 90 29.15 -14.62 -13.66
N GLY A 91 29.38 -15.15 -12.46
CA GLY A 91 30.10 -16.40 -12.21
C GLY A 91 29.21 -17.61 -11.96
N LEU A 92 27.93 -17.57 -12.36
CA LEU A 92 26.96 -18.60 -11.98
C LEU A 92 27.42 -19.99 -12.47
N GLY A 93 27.48 -20.94 -11.54
CA GLY A 93 27.90 -22.31 -11.83
C GLY A 93 26.83 -23.11 -12.58
N ASP A 94 27.25 -24.22 -13.20
CA ASP A 94 26.29 -25.18 -13.77
C ASP A 94 25.42 -25.77 -12.65
N GLY A 95 24.10 -25.81 -12.86
CA GLY A 95 23.13 -26.29 -11.85
C GLY A 95 22.90 -25.34 -10.66
N LYS A 96 23.39 -24.10 -10.74
CA LYS A 96 23.21 -23.07 -9.71
C LYS A 96 22.12 -22.08 -10.11
N LYS A 97 21.41 -21.52 -9.11
CA LYS A 97 20.32 -20.57 -9.32
C LYS A 97 20.42 -19.34 -8.41
N VAL A 98 20.00 -18.20 -8.94
CA VAL A 98 19.76 -16.96 -8.18
C VAL A 98 18.29 -16.58 -8.37
N GLU A 99 17.55 -16.37 -7.29
CA GLU A 99 16.14 -16.01 -7.35
C GLU A 99 15.90 -14.62 -6.76
N PHE A 100 15.03 -13.86 -7.43
CA PHE A 100 14.55 -12.57 -7.00
C PHE A 100 13.04 -12.67 -6.80
N VAL A 101 12.57 -12.61 -5.56
CA VAL A 101 11.15 -12.43 -5.28
C VAL A 101 10.90 -10.92 -5.25
N VAL A 102 10.18 -10.43 -6.25
CA VAL A 102 9.94 -9.02 -6.48
C VAL A 102 8.52 -8.69 -6.08
N THR A 103 8.38 -7.84 -5.07
CA THR A 103 7.09 -7.26 -4.67
C THR A 103 6.95 -5.92 -5.38
N TYR A 104 5.86 -5.71 -6.11
CA TYR A 104 5.63 -4.52 -6.93
C TYR A 104 4.22 -3.97 -6.75
N LYS A 105 4.09 -2.66 -6.95
CA LYS A 105 2.80 -1.96 -6.89
C LYS A 105 1.95 -2.31 -8.11
N THR A 106 0.72 -2.77 -7.90
CA THR A 106 -0.25 -3.02 -8.98
C THR A 106 -1.14 -1.80 -9.25
N ASP A 107 -1.18 -0.85 -8.32
CA ASP A 107 -1.77 0.46 -8.51
C ASP A 107 -0.95 1.54 -7.77
N ALA A 108 -1.32 2.81 -7.95
CA ALA A 108 -0.60 3.92 -7.33
C ALA A 108 -1.07 4.24 -5.89
N GLY A 109 -2.06 3.50 -5.36
CA GLY A 109 -2.86 3.95 -4.21
C GLY A 109 -3.66 5.22 -4.52
N THR A 110 -4.39 5.73 -3.53
CA THR A 110 -5.08 7.03 -3.63
C THR A 110 -4.62 7.95 -2.51
N PRO A 111 -4.24 9.20 -2.80
CA PRO A 111 -3.88 10.15 -1.75
C PRO A 111 -5.11 10.47 -0.89
N ALA A 112 -4.88 10.75 0.39
CA ALA A 112 -5.93 11.24 1.27
C ALA A 112 -6.50 12.55 0.70
N PRO A 113 -7.84 12.68 0.58
CA PRO A 113 -8.45 13.93 0.16
C PRO A 113 -8.02 15.09 1.07
N THR A 114 -7.60 16.20 0.48
CA THR A 114 -7.21 17.41 1.22
C THR A 114 -8.21 18.52 1.03
N LEU A 115 -8.35 19.38 2.03
CA LEU A 115 -9.17 20.58 1.95
C LEU A 115 -8.72 21.49 0.81
N THR A 116 -9.66 21.96 0.01
CA THR A 116 -9.45 22.92 -1.08
C THR A 116 -9.74 24.35 -0.60
N ALA A 117 -9.29 25.36 -1.35
CA ALA A 117 -9.67 26.75 -1.09
C ALA A 117 -11.20 26.96 -1.04
N ASN A 118 -11.96 26.26 -1.89
CA ASN A 118 -13.42 26.32 -1.93
C ASN A 118 -14.05 25.73 -0.66
N ASP A 119 -13.47 24.66 -0.10
CA ASP A 119 -13.95 24.10 1.17
C ASP A 119 -13.81 25.12 2.30
N ILE A 120 -12.67 25.81 2.36
CA ILE A 120 -12.41 26.85 3.38
C ILE A 120 -13.41 28.02 3.25
N ASP A 121 -13.68 28.50 2.04
CA ASP A 121 -14.68 29.54 1.80
C ASP A 121 -16.11 29.09 2.13
N GLY A 122 -16.44 27.84 1.80
CA GLY A 122 -17.71 27.21 2.14
C GLY A 122 -17.92 27.16 3.65
N TYR A 123 -16.90 26.75 4.40
CA TYR A 123 -16.95 26.73 5.86
C TYR A 123 -17.18 28.10 6.47
N LYS A 124 -16.52 29.14 5.94
CA LYS A 124 -16.77 30.53 6.39
C LYS A 124 -18.22 30.93 6.12
N THR A 125 -18.75 30.61 4.94
CA THR A 125 -20.12 30.95 4.55
C THR A 125 -21.14 30.28 5.47
N GLU A 126 -20.94 29.00 5.80
CA GLU A 126 -21.79 28.27 6.75
C GLU A 126 -21.71 28.85 8.17
N LEU A 127 -20.52 29.21 8.63
CA LEU A 127 -20.34 29.87 9.92
C LEU A 127 -21.01 31.24 9.95
N ASP A 128 -20.84 32.07 8.91
CA ASP A 128 -21.49 33.37 8.78
C ASP A 128 -23.02 33.25 8.89
N ALA A 129 -23.60 32.26 8.19
CA ALA A 129 -25.04 31.98 8.25
C ALA A 129 -25.49 31.62 9.68
N ARG A 130 -24.77 30.73 10.36
CA ARG A 130 -25.07 30.32 11.74
C ARG A 130 -24.87 31.45 12.74
N GLY A 131 -23.82 32.24 12.59
CA GLY A 131 -23.43 33.31 13.52
C GLY A 131 -24.49 34.38 13.74
N THR A 132 -25.37 34.58 12.77
CA THR A 132 -26.44 35.59 12.84
C THR A 132 -27.61 35.22 13.75
N SER A 133 -27.82 33.93 14.03
CA SER A 133 -29.07 33.46 14.63
C SER A 133 -28.96 32.26 15.55
N GLU A 134 -27.84 31.52 15.54
CA GLU A 134 -27.71 30.31 16.33
C GLU A 134 -27.53 30.63 17.82
N ILE A 135 -28.45 30.09 18.62
CA ILE A 135 -28.33 30.05 20.07
C ILE A 135 -27.47 28.84 20.45
N VAL A 136 -26.34 29.09 21.09
CA VAL A 136 -25.42 28.05 21.59
C VAL A 136 -25.90 27.57 22.96
N VAL A 137 -26.35 28.49 23.82
CA VAL A 137 -26.98 28.15 25.11
C VAL A 137 -28.20 29.04 25.34
N PRO A 138 -29.40 28.46 25.49
CA PRO A 138 -30.58 29.25 25.84
C PRO A 138 -30.53 29.71 27.30
N LYS A 139 -31.31 30.74 27.64
CA LYS A 139 -31.57 31.11 29.03
C LYS A 139 -32.17 29.93 29.81
N ALA A 140 -31.86 29.87 31.10
CA ALA A 140 -32.49 28.95 32.02
C ALA A 140 -34.02 29.19 32.04
N SER A 141 -34.80 28.11 32.15
CA SER A 141 -36.27 28.18 32.14
C SER A 141 -36.86 27.07 32.98
N GLY A 142 -37.61 27.43 34.03
CA GLY A 142 -38.13 26.47 35.00
C GLY A 142 -37.00 25.60 35.57
N SER A 143 -37.14 24.28 35.45
CA SER A 143 -36.13 23.30 35.86
C SER A 143 -35.03 23.06 34.81
N THR A 144 -35.15 23.62 33.61
CA THR A 144 -34.17 23.44 32.53
C THR A 144 -32.99 24.38 32.75
N PRO A 145 -31.77 23.85 32.96
CA PRO A 145 -30.60 24.70 33.13
C PRO A 145 -30.22 25.42 31.84
N GLY A 146 -29.62 26.59 31.96
CA GLY A 146 -29.23 27.45 30.84
C GLY A 146 -28.46 28.68 31.33
N ILE A 147 -28.45 29.75 30.55
CA ILE A 147 -27.84 31.01 30.99
C ILE A 147 -28.61 31.56 32.20
N ALA A 148 -27.89 31.81 33.29
CA ALA A 148 -28.44 32.18 34.59
C ALA A 148 -27.55 33.21 35.29
N LYS A 149 -28.11 33.91 36.28
CA LYS A 149 -27.40 34.90 37.10
C LYS A 149 -27.82 34.79 38.57
N LEU A 150 -26.91 35.14 39.47
CA LEU A 150 -27.20 35.27 40.90
C LEU A 150 -27.79 36.66 41.16
N ASN A 151 -28.95 36.71 41.79
CA ASN A 151 -29.58 37.92 42.28
C ASN A 151 -29.85 37.75 43.78
N SER A 152 -29.04 38.41 44.61
CA SER A 152 -29.02 38.19 46.07
C SER A 152 -28.80 36.71 46.42
N ASP A 153 -29.84 36.00 46.84
CA ASP A 153 -29.82 34.59 47.23
C ASP A 153 -30.66 33.70 46.28
N ALA A 154 -31.05 34.21 45.11
CA ALA A 154 -31.77 33.47 44.08
C ALA A 154 -30.94 33.32 42.80
N ILE A 155 -31.11 32.20 42.09
CA ILE A 155 -30.65 32.07 40.70
C ILE A 155 -31.82 32.36 39.78
N GLU A 156 -31.67 33.38 38.95
CA GLU A 156 -32.65 33.79 37.95
C GLU A 156 -32.15 33.46 36.54
N ALA A 157 -33.05 33.48 35.56
CA ALA A 157 -32.67 33.43 34.16
C ALA A 157 -31.74 34.62 33.82
N GLY A 158 -30.73 34.38 33.00
CA GLY A 158 -29.83 35.43 32.54
C GLY A 158 -30.53 36.45 31.65
N ASP A 159 -29.83 37.54 31.31
CA ASP A 159 -30.44 38.63 30.54
C ASP A 159 -30.65 38.27 29.06
N ALA A 160 -29.78 37.42 28.50
CA ALA A 160 -29.84 36.98 27.11
C ALA A 160 -29.47 35.50 26.95
N ASN A 161 -29.83 34.93 25.80
CA ASN A 161 -29.24 33.66 25.35
C ASN A 161 -27.77 33.91 24.98
N LEU A 162 -26.92 32.89 25.09
CA LEU A 162 -25.58 32.92 24.50
C LEU A 162 -25.68 32.51 23.04
N THR A 163 -25.36 33.43 22.13
CA THR A 163 -25.39 33.17 20.68
C THR A 163 -24.01 32.82 20.15
N LEU A 164 -23.95 32.23 18.95
CA LEU A 164 -22.69 31.86 18.33
C LEU A 164 -21.78 33.08 18.08
N GLY A 165 -22.38 34.23 17.75
CA GLY A 165 -21.66 35.50 17.57
C GLY A 165 -21.08 36.07 18.86
N ASP A 166 -21.63 35.73 20.03
CA ASP A 166 -21.06 36.09 21.34
C ASP A 166 -19.84 35.23 21.67
N VAL A 167 -19.83 33.97 21.21
CA VAL A 167 -18.79 32.99 21.52
C VAL A 167 -17.49 33.27 20.75
N ALA A 168 -17.57 33.58 19.47
CA ALA A 168 -16.40 33.73 18.63
C ALA A 168 -16.63 34.66 17.42
N SER A 169 -15.54 35.12 16.83
CA SER A 169 -15.50 35.59 15.44
C SER A 169 -14.70 34.61 14.60
N TRP A 170 -14.84 34.69 13.27
CA TRP A 170 -14.07 33.87 12.35
C TRP A 170 -13.75 34.64 11.08
N ASP A 171 -12.59 34.32 10.50
CA ASP A 171 -12.14 34.93 9.27
C ASP A 171 -11.31 33.97 8.42
N VAL A 172 -11.26 34.25 7.11
CA VAL A 172 -10.42 33.53 6.15
C VAL A 172 -9.32 34.45 5.67
N THR A 173 -8.09 34.08 5.96
CA THR A 173 -6.88 34.79 5.52
C THR A 173 -6.07 33.93 4.57
N THR A 174 -5.08 34.53 3.92
CA THR A 174 -4.08 33.82 3.12
C THR A 174 -2.76 33.79 3.87
N GLU A 175 -2.27 32.60 4.19
CA GLU A 175 -0.96 32.38 4.80
C GLU A 175 -0.14 31.46 3.87
N ASN A 176 1.06 31.88 3.47
CA ASN A 176 1.94 31.11 2.57
C ASN A 176 1.24 30.64 1.27
N GLY A 177 0.38 31.48 0.70
CA GLY A 177 -0.35 31.19 -0.53
C GLY A 177 -1.52 30.22 -0.37
N LYS A 178 -1.88 29.83 0.86
CA LYS A 178 -3.01 28.93 1.18
C LYS A 178 -4.08 29.65 1.96
N LYS A 179 -5.34 29.29 1.73
CA LYS A 179 -6.44 29.80 2.56
C LYS A 179 -6.47 29.15 3.94
N VAL A 180 -6.78 29.95 4.95
CA VAL A 180 -6.78 29.56 6.35
C VAL A 180 -8.00 30.15 7.03
N LEU A 181 -8.88 29.29 7.56
CA LEU A 181 -9.98 29.70 8.43
C LEU A 181 -9.50 29.70 9.88
N THR A 182 -9.66 30.83 10.57
CA THR A 182 -9.32 30.99 11.98
C THR A 182 -10.55 31.39 12.77
N ILE A 183 -10.82 30.68 13.86
CA ILE A 183 -11.81 31.01 14.88
C ILE A 183 -11.10 31.76 16.01
N THR A 184 -11.60 32.93 16.36
CA THR A 184 -11.11 33.74 17.49
C THR A 184 -12.17 33.75 18.58
N PRO A 185 -11.98 33.00 19.69
CA PRO A 185 -12.87 33.06 20.83
C PRO A 185 -12.98 34.48 21.40
N LYS A 186 -14.18 34.84 21.84
CA LYS A 186 -14.45 36.08 22.55
C LYS A 186 -14.57 35.81 24.05
N ASP A 187 -14.43 36.87 24.85
CA ASP A 187 -14.70 36.78 26.28
C ASP A 187 -16.21 36.64 26.53
N ILE A 188 -16.58 35.51 27.11
CA ILE A 188 -17.95 35.16 27.50
C ILE A 188 -18.11 35.01 29.01
N SER A 189 -17.15 35.51 29.80
CA SER A 189 -17.12 35.34 31.26
C SER A 189 -18.35 35.90 31.99
N THR A 190 -19.09 36.81 31.37
CA THR A 190 -20.36 37.37 31.86
C THR A 190 -21.53 36.39 31.77
N PHE A 191 -21.43 35.36 30.93
CA PHE A 191 -22.41 34.29 30.82
C PHE A 191 -22.07 33.15 31.79
N LYS A 192 -23.02 32.81 32.66
CA LYS A 192 -22.92 31.66 33.57
C LYS A 192 -24.01 30.64 33.28
N TYR A 193 -23.72 29.37 33.54
CA TYR A 193 -24.66 28.26 33.35
C TYR A 193 -25.24 27.79 34.70
N GLY A 194 -26.55 27.62 34.79
CA GLY A 194 -27.17 27.10 36.00
C GLY A 194 -28.67 26.87 35.87
N THR A 195 -29.27 26.36 36.96
CA THR A 195 -30.72 26.15 37.08
C THR A 195 -31.32 27.23 37.98
N ILE A 196 -32.55 27.64 37.69
CA ILE A 196 -33.28 28.62 38.51
C ILE A 196 -33.52 28.07 39.92
N VAL A 197 -33.25 28.90 40.93
CA VAL A 197 -33.41 28.58 42.36
C VAL A 197 -34.03 29.79 43.06
N ALA A 198 -35.08 29.59 43.85
CA ALA A 198 -35.87 30.68 44.42
C ALA A 198 -35.20 31.41 45.60
N SER A 199 -34.35 30.73 46.39
CA SER A 199 -33.69 31.29 47.57
C SER A 199 -32.54 30.40 48.04
N GLY A 200 -31.62 30.93 48.85
CA GLY A 200 -30.50 30.17 49.44
C GLY A 200 -29.40 29.75 48.47
N ALA A 201 -29.37 30.32 47.26
CA ALA A 201 -28.31 30.09 46.27
C ALA A 201 -27.09 30.99 46.52
N THR A 202 -25.96 30.57 45.96
CA THR A 202 -24.69 31.28 45.97
C THR A 202 -24.05 31.23 44.59
N ALA A 203 -22.92 31.92 44.41
CA ALA A 203 -22.15 31.85 43.16
C ALA A 203 -21.69 30.42 42.81
N ALA A 204 -21.56 29.52 43.79
CA ALA A 204 -21.20 28.12 43.56
C ALA A 204 -22.31 27.29 42.87
N ASN A 205 -23.53 27.85 42.74
CA ASN A 205 -24.62 27.24 41.98
C ASN A 205 -24.56 27.57 40.48
N LEU A 206 -23.56 28.35 40.05
CA LEU A 206 -23.33 28.75 38.67
C LEU A 206 -22.00 28.19 38.20
N ASP A 207 -21.99 27.64 37.00
CA ASP A 207 -20.79 27.17 36.34
C ASP A 207 -20.31 28.20 35.31
N ASP A 208 -18.98 28.29 35.17
CA ASP A 208 -18.35 29.02 34.08
C ASP A 208 -18.53 28.28 32.75
N ILE A 209 -18.72 29.05 31.68
CA ILE A 209 -18.74 28.55 30.31
C ILE A 209 -17.45 29.01 29.64
N ASP A 210 -16.67 28.06 29.11
CA ASP A 210 -15.46 28.38 28.35
C ASP A 210 -15.35 27.55 27.08
N MET A 211 -14.43 27.92 26.20
CA MET A 211 -13.98 27.03 25.14
C MET A 211 -13.25 25.82 25.73
N LYS A 212 -13.35 24.67 25.05
CA LYS A 212 -12.47 23.53 25.34
C LYS A 212 -11.01 23.94 25.12
N SER A 213 -10.12 23.53 26.02
CA SER A 213 -8.70 23.87 25.96
C SER A 213 -7.98 23.25 24.75
N ASP A 214 -8.49 22.13 24.26
CA ASP A 214 -8.02 21.39 23.08
C ASP A 214 -8.84 21.69 21.81
N ALA A 215 -9.65 22.77 21.84
CA ALA A 215 -10.46 23.16 20.70
C ALA A 215 -9.59 23.42 19.45
N VAL A 216 -9.98 22.84 18.32
CA VAL A 216 -9.38 23.16 17.02
C VAL A 216 -9.94 24.50 16.55
N LEU A 217 -9.11 25.53 16.52
CA LEU A 217 -9.51 26.91 16.16
C LEU A 217 -8.97 27.37 14.81
N LYS A 218 -8.22 26.52 14.12
CA LYS A 218 -7.59 26.88 12.85
C LYS A 218 -7.59 25.67 11.92
N ILE A 219 -7.94 25.89 10.66
CA ILE A 219 -7.87 24.87 9.61
C ILE A 219 -7.39 25.51 8.30
N SER A 220 -6.50 24.80 7.60
CA SER A 220 -5.85 25.32 6.39
C SER A 220 -6.13 24.45 5.17
N GLU A 221 -6.12 25.09 4.01
CA GLU A 221 -6.09 24.41 2.71
C GLU A 221 -4.90 23.43 2.61
N GLY A 222 -5.16 22.27 2.03
CA GLY A 222 -4.19 21.19 1.86
C GLY A 222 -4.08 20.25 3.05
N GLU A 223 -4.77 20.50 4.17
CA GLU A 223 -4.82 19.54 5.26
C GLU A 223 -5.69 18.31 4.89
N SER A 224 -5.21 17.10 5.19
CA SER A 224 -5.95 15.83 5.01
C SER A 224 -6.99 15.63 6.11
N LYS A 225 -8.00 16.50 6.10
CA LYS A 225 -9.04 16.57 7.12
C LYS A 225 -10.40 16.81 6.48
N LYS A 226 -11.44 16.45 7.21
CA LYS A 226 -12.84 16.80 6.95
C LYS A 226 -13.35 17.63 8.12
N VAL A 227 -14.02 18.74 7.82
CA VAL A 227 -14.66 19.60 8.82
C VAL A 227 -16.17 19.49 8.70
N THR A 228 -16.88 19.36 9.83
CA THR A 228 -18.35 19.36 9.87
C THR A 228 -18.84 20.60 10.59
N ILE A 229 -19.08 21.69 9.86
CA ILE A 229 -19.45 22.97 10.47
C ILE A 229 -20.71 22.86 11.33
N ALA A 230 -21.72 22.09 10.93
CA ALA A 230 -22.94 21.89 11.73
C ALA A 230 -22.69 21.39 13.18
N ASN A 231 -21.58 20.67 13.41
CA ASN A 231 -21.20 20.13 14.73
C ASN A 231 -20.15 20.99 15.45
N SER A 232 -19.58 22.00 14.78
CA SER A 232 -18.59 22.91 15.35
C SER A 232 -19.21 23.94 16.29
N LEU A 233 -18.46 24.37 17.30
CA LEU A 233 -18.83 25.44 18.24
C LEU A 233 -20.11 25.14 19.02
N LYS A 234 -20.25 23.90 19.49
CA LYS A 234 -21.40 23.42 20.26
C LYS A 234 -21.09 23.41 21.75
N PHE A 235 -22.05 23.83 22.56
CA PHE A 235 -21.98 23.71 24.02
C PHE A 235 -22.29 22.30 24.48
N ASP A 236 -21.43 21.77 25.34
CA ASP A 236 -21.66 20.52 26.05
C ASP A 236 -22.07 20.82 27.49
N SER A 237 -23.34 20.53 27.81
CA SER A 237 -23.91 20.75 29.14
C SER A 237 -23.28 19.90 30.24
N VAL A 238 -22.54 18.84 29.95
CA VAL A 238 -21.86 18.03 30.98
C VAL A 238 -20.56 18.71 31.40
N THR A 239 -19.75 19.10 30.41
CA THR A 239 -18.43 19.71 30.65
C THR A 239 -18.50 21.22 30.83
N LYS A 240 -19.62 21.85 30.49
CA LYS A 240 -19.83 23.31 30.41
C LYS A 240 -18.88 23.99 29.43
N LYS A 241 -18.37 23.24 28.44
CA LYS A 241 -17.42 23.74 27.46
C LYS A 241 -18.02 23.81 26.07
N ILE A 242 -17.53 24.76 25.29
CA ILE A 242 -17.85 24.92 23.87
C ILE A 242 -16.74 24.28 23.03
N SER A 243 -17.12 23.41 22.09
CA SER A 243 -16.16 22.77 21.18
C SER A 243 -15.52 23.76 20.20
N GLY A 244 -14.41 23.37 19.57
CA GLY A 244 -13.87 24.07 18.40
C GLY A 244 -14.54 23.61 17.11
N LEU A 245 -13.78 23.63 16.01
CA LEU A 245 -14.16 22.97 14.77
C LEU A 245 -14.25 21.45 14.97
N ASP A 246 -15.32 20.83 14.49
CA ASP A 246 -15.46 19.38 14.42
C ASP A 246 -14.64 18.86 13.22
N VAL A 247 -13.51 18.21 13.52
CA VAL A 247 -12.51 17.82 12.53
C VAL A 247 -12.19 16.34 12.66
N SER A 248 -12.18 15.64 11.54
CA SER A 248 -11.71 14.25 11.43
C SER A 248 -10.64 14.13 10.34
N SER A 249 -9.72 13.19 10.50
CA SER A 249 -8.72 12.89 9.47
C SER A 249 -9.34 12.19 8.28
N THR A 250 -8.86 12.50 7.08
CA THR A 250 -9.14 11.71 5.88
C THR A 250 -8.00 10.72 5.66
N SER A 251 -8.34 9.54 5.14
CA SER A 251 -7.36 8.50 4.79
C SER A 251 -7.32 8.30 3.29
N GLY A 252 -6.12 8.13 2.75
CA GLY A 252 -5.92 7.56 1.43
C GLY A 252 -5.91 6.03 1.49
N SER A 253 -5.70 5.40 0.33
CA SER A 253 -5.45 3.97 0.25
C SER A 253 -3.98 3.72 -0.08
N SER A 254 -3.36 2.77 0.63
CA SER A 254 -2.07 2.23 0.22
C SER A 254 -2.17 1.60 -1.16
N ALA A 255 -1.07 1.65 -1.91
CA ALA A 255 -0.97 0.92 -3.16
C ALA A 255 -1.14 -0.58 -2.92
N ASN A 256 -1.95 -1.25 -3.73
CA ASN A 256 -1.96 -2.70 -3.74
C ASN A 256 -0.62 -3.22 -4.27
N THR A 257 -0.18 -4.37 -3.74
CA THR A 257 1.05 -5.02 -4.18
C THR A 257 0.78 -6.44 -4.63
N ASP A 258 1.57 -6.90 -5.58
CA ASP A 258 1.63 -8.30 -5.98
C ASP A 258 3.10 -8.75 -6.01
N THR A 259 3.31 -10.05 -6.11
CA THR A 259 4.63 -10.68 -6.05
C THR A 259 4.89 -11.53 -7.27
N THR A 260 6.12 -11.50 -7.77
CA THR A 260 6.59 -12.43 -8.80
C THR A 260 7.99 -12.92 -8.46
N THR A 261 8.32 -14.14 -8.89
CA THR A 261 9.67 -14.71 -8.70
C THR A 261 10.40 -14.74 -10.03
N ILE A 262 11.62 -14.21 -10.06
CA ILE A 262 12.51 -14.27 -11.23
C ILE A 262 13.71 -15.13 -10.88
N ARG A 263 13.84 -16.29 -11.53
CA ARG A 263 14.95 -17.22 -11.38
C ARG A 263 15.98 -17.00 -12.47
N VAL A 264 17.26 -16.91 -12.12
CA VAL A 264 18.38 -16.84 -13.05
C VAL A 264 19.20 -18.10 -12.95
N ILE A 265 19.43 -18.76 -14.09
CA ILE A 265 20.21 -20.00 -14.18
C ILE A 265 21.21 -19.92 -15.33
N LYS A 266 22.27 -20.70 -15.25
CA LYS A 266 23.16 -20.90 -16.39
C LYS A 266 22.57 -21.90 -17.37
N ALA A 267 22.20 -21.44 -18.56
CA ALA A 267 21.82 -22.32 -19.66
C ALA A 267 23.02 -22.50 -20.59
N VAL A 268 23.40 -23.75 -20.84
CA VAL A 268 24.44 -24.10 -21.82
C VAL A 268 23.76 -24.82 -22.97
N GLU A 269 23.70 -24.18 -24.13
CA GLU A 269 23.29 -24.86 -25.37
C GLU A 269 24.30 -25.96 -25.70
N LYS A 270 23.82 -27.18 -25.93
CA LYS A 270 24.65 -28.30 -26.35
C LYS A 270 24.08 -28.88 -27.64
N THR A 271 24.72 -28.54 -28.76
CA THR A 271 24.39 -29.13 -30.07
C THR A 271 25.01 -30.52 -30.17
N ILE A 272 24.20 -31.52 -30.51
CA ILE A 272 24.65 -32.90 -30.64
C ILE A 272 24.19 -33.46 -31.97
N ASP A 273 25.15 -33.84 -32.81
CA ASP A 273 24.89 -34.48 -34.10
C ASP A 273 24.41 -35.92 -33.88
N VAL A 274 23.11 -36.14 -34.07
CA VAL A 274 22.51 -37.48 -34.06
C VAL A 274 22.58 -38.05 -35.48
N LYS A 275 23.53 -38.96 -35.72
CA LYS A 275 23.59 -39.74 -36.97
C LYS A 275 22.54 -40.84 -36.94
N SER A 276 21.94 -41.13 -38.09
CA SER A 276 20.84 -42.11 -38.28
C SER A 276 21.16 -43.55 -37.84
N ASN A 277 22.43 -43.88 -37.56
CA ASN A 277 22.88 -45.18 -37.10
C ASN A 277 23.15 -45.27 -35.58
N SER A 278 22.83 -44.23 -34.82
CA SER A 278 23.10 -44.19 -33.38
C SER A 278 21.84 -44.46 -32.56
N SER A 279 21.64 -45.70 -32.12
CA SER A 279 20.56 -46.08 -31.18
C SER A 279 20.83 -45.69 -29.72
N THR A 280 22.08 -45.32 -29.38
CA THR A 280 22.51 -45.06 -28.00
C THR A 280 22.50 -43.58 -27.62
N LYS A 281 22.91 -42.66 -28.51
CA LYS A 281 23.22 -41.27 -28.13
C LYS A 281 22.04 -40.41 -27.64
N ALA A 282 20.84 -40.58 -28.17
CA ALA A 282 19.65 -39.85 -27.70
C ALA A 282 19.20 -40.33 -26.31
N GLN A 283 19.35 -41.63 -26.04
CA GLN A 283 19.06 -42.23 -24.74
C GLN A 283 20.15 -41.89 -23.72
N ASP A 284 21.42 -41.88 -24.13
CA ASP A 284 22.55 -41.45 -23.31
C ASP A 284 22.50 -39.94 -22.98
N LEU A 285 21.84 -39.15 -23.84
CA LEU A 285 21.53 -37.75 -23.61
C LEU A 285 20.49 -37.54 -22.51
N ALA A 286 19.37 -38.27 -22.60
CA ALA A 286 18.36 -38.31 -21.55
C ALA A 286 18.93 -38.84 -20.22
N LYS A 287 19.97 -39.69 -20.26
CA LYS A 287 20.71 -40.13 -19.08
C LYS A 287 21.75 -39.11 -18.59
N GLN A 288 22.37 -38.31 -19.46
CA GLN A 288 23.38 -37.30 -19.09
C GLN A 288 22.77 -36.08 -18.39
N TYR A 289 21.55 -35.70 -18.80
CA TYR A 289 20.75 -34.67 -18.15
C TYR A 289 19.79 -35.36 -17.20
N VAL A 290 20.27 -35.65 -15.99
CA VAL A 290 19.41 -36.14 -14.92
C VAL A 290 18.51 -34.98 -14.51
N PHE A 291 17.28 -34.98 -15.00
CA PHE A 291 16.19 -34.33 -14.29
C PHE A 291 16.04 -35.14 -13.01
N LYS A 292 16.44 -34.54 -11.90
CA LYS A 292 16.27 -35.18 -10.62
C LYS A 292 14.76 -35.30 -10.42
N ASP A 293 14.31 -36.52 -10.22
CA ASP A 293 12.93 -36.82 -9.88
C ASP A 293 13.02 -37.67 -8.62
N ASP A 294 13.16 -36.99 -7.49
CA ASP A 294 13.33 -37.66 -6.19
C ASP A 294 11.99 -37.94 -5.50
N GLY A 295 10.88 -37.80 -6.22
CA GLY A 295 9.53 -38.11 -5.75
C GLY A 295 9.04 -37.17 -4.64
N THR A 296 9.71 -36.04 -4.42
CA THR A 296 9.25 -34.99 -3.51
C THR A 296 8.29 -34.04 -4.21
N ASN A 297 7.45 -33.33 -3.45
CA ASN A 297 6.52 -32.31 -3.96
C ASN A 297 7.23 -31.01 -4.43
N ASP A 298 8.48 -31.12 -4.86
CA ASP A 298 9.22 -29.99 -5.40
C ASP A 298 8.66 -29.62 -6.77
N VAL A 299 8.40 -28.33 -6.99
CA VAL A 299 7.87 -27.78 -8.25
C VAL A 299 8.80 -28.03 -9.44
N ASP A 300 10.08 -28.29 -9.16
CA ASP A 300 11.12 -28.57 -10.15
C ASP A 300 11.22 -30.07 -10.54
N ASN A 301 10.51 -30.98 -9.84
CA ASN A 301 10.48 -32.42 -10.14
C ASN A 301 9.56 -32.78 -11.32
N LEU A 302 9.99 -33.73 -12.15
CA LEU A 302 9.20 -34.25 -13.26
C LEU A 302 7.85 -34.85 -12.81
N SER A 303 7.83 -35.58 -11.70
CA SER A 303 6.60 -36.14 -11.12
C SER A 303 5.59 -35.05 -10.76
N TYR A 304 6.04 -34.00 -10.06
CA TYR A 304 5.16 -32.91 -9.61
C TYR A 304 4.60 -32.12 -10.79
N ILE A 305 5.44 -31.82 -11.78
CA ILE A 305 5.06 -31.10 -13.00
C ILE A 305 4.03 -31.88 -13.81
N ALA A 306 4.17 -33.21 -13.88
CA ALA A 306 3.20 -34.06 -14.57
C ALA A 306 1.82 -34.01 -13.89
N ASP A 307 1.79 -34.00 -12.56
CA ASP A 307 0.56 -33.96 -11.77
C ASP A 307 -0.08 -32.55 -11.69
N HIS A 308 0.73 -31.48 -11.81
CA HIS A 308 0.32 -30.09 -11.63
C HIS A 308 0.57 -29.22 -12.88
N VAL A 309 0.49 -29.81 -14.07
CA VAL A 309 0.92 -29.17 -15.33
C VAL A 309 0.21 -27.81 -15.57
N ASN A 310 -1.04 -27.65 -15.13
CA ASN A 310 -1.79 -26.41 -15.30
C ASN A 310 -1.27 -25.26 -14.42
N ASP A 311 -0.61 -25.60 -13.31
CA ASP A 311 -0.11 -24.66 -12.32
C ASP A 311 1.30 -24.18 -12.70
N VAL A 312 2.11 -25.07 -13.30
CA VAL A 312 3.53 -24.80 -13.63
C VAL A 312 3.81 -24.49 -15.11
N ALA A 313 2.94 -24.91 -16.04
CA ALA A 313 3.11 -24.64 -17.47
C ALA A 313 2.63 -23.24 -17.86
N ILE A 314 3.28 -22.62 -18.84
CA ILE A 314 2.85 -21.37 -19.45
C ILE A 314 2.08 -21.71 -20.73
N LYS A 315 0.94 -21.06 -20.98
CA LYS A 315 0.27 -21.16 -22.29
C LYS A 315 1.00 -20.31 -23.31
N ASP A 316 1.37 -20.90 -24.44
CA ASP A 316 1.89 -20.16 -25.58
C ASP A 316 0.77 -19.43 -26.36
N SER A 317 1.15 -18.75 -27.44
CA SER A 317 0.24 -17.97 -28.29
C SER A 317 -0.82 -18.81 -29.00
N ASP A 318 -0.61 -20.11 -29.14
CA ASP A 318 -1.51 -21.05 -29.79
C ASP A 318 -2.40 -21.79 -28.78
N GLY A 319 -2.17 -21.53 -27.48
CA GLY A 319 -2.94 -22.08 -26.37
C GLY A 319 -2.37 -23.39 -25.81
N ASP A 320 -1.21 -23.83 -26.31
CA ASP A 320 -0.53 -25.04 -25.88
C ASP A 320 0.23 -24.81 -24.58
N LEU A 321 0.22 -25.81 -23.70
CA LEU A 321 0.91 -25.76 -22.41
C LEU A 321 2.40 -26.06 -22.62
N THR A 322 3.24 -25.06 -22.40
CA THR A 322 4.69 -25.16 -22.46
C THR A 322 5.27 -25.25 -21.05
N VAL A 323 6.05 -26.30 -20.79
CA VAL A 323 6.85 -26.44 -19.56
C VAL A 323 8.32 -26.34 -19.95
N THR A 324 9.05 -25.44 -19.30
CA THR A 324 10.50 -25.35 -19.46
C THR A 324 11.18 -26.14 -18.35
N LEU A 325 11.84 -27.25 -18.71
CA LEU A 325 12.55 -28.10 -17.76
C LEU A 325 14.02 -27.72 -17.71
N TYR A 326 14.55 -27.59 -16.49
CA TYR A 326 15.97 -27.34 -16.26
C TYR A 326 16.60 -28.57 -15.60
N PRO A 327 17.58 -29.22 -16.25
CA PRO A 327 18.25 -30.37 -15.63
C PRO A 327 19.09 -29.89 -14.45
N GLU A 328 18.70 -30.24 -13.22
CA GLU A 328 19.43 -29.88 -11.99
C GLU A 328 20.62 -30.81 -11.68
N GLY A 329 20.83 -31.89 -12.42
CA GLY A 329 21.86 -32.89 -12.11
C GLY A 329 23.21 -32.64 -12.76
N LYS A 330 24.29 -32.73 -11.96
CA LYS A 330 25.68 -32.97 -12.39
C LYS A 330 25.71 -33.89 -13.61
N ARG A 331 26.58 -33.59 -14.59
CA ARG A 331 27.06 -34.59 -15.56
C ARG A 331 27.34 -35.89 -14.78
N LEU A 332 26.72 -37.00 -15.15
CA LEU A 332 27.14 -38.33 -14.67
C LEU A 332 28.66 -38.37 -14.81
N SER A 333 29.39 -38.42 -13.69
CA SER A 333 30.82 -38.62 -13.72
C SER A 333 31.04 -40.03 -14.25
N THR A 334 31.36 -40.15 -15.53
CA THR A 334 31.96 -41.38 -16.06
C THR A 334 33.39 -41.43 -15.53
N LEU A 335 33.54 -41.89 -14.30
CA LEU A 335 34.79 -42.43 -13.80
C LEU A 335 34.79 -43.92 -14.17
N SER A 336 35.72 -44.24 -15.09
CA SER A 336 36.18 -45.56 -15.57
C SER A 336 35.15 -46.54 -16.13
#